data_AF-A0A1I8ALI7-F1
#
_entry.id   AF-A0A1I8ALI7-F1
#
_cell.length_a   1.000
_cell.length_b   1.000
_cell.length_c   1.000
_cell.angle_alpha   90.00
_cell.angle_beta   90.00
_cell.angle_gamma   90.00
#
_symmetry.space_group_name_H-M   'P 1'
#
loop_
_entity.id
_entity.type
_entity.pdbx_description
1 polymer ?
#
loop_
_entity_poly.entity_id
_entity_poly.type
_entity_poly.pdbx_seq_one_letter_code
_entity_poly.pdbx_strand_id
1 'polypeptide(L)'
;MKSFGVLLLFVASLAISLAWVTPEEKCGPHEAWVDCPHCEPTCQDPNAKVCVRFGCEDGCGCQAPFVRHNGECIISTECPNLKENALAPSHKCGAHQTYHEGCGPCFATCEAPSHDICSRFCTGPGCFCDTPYVMHNNECILPEQCPDVGGIV
;
A
#
# COMPACT_ATOMS: atom_id res chain seq x y z
N MET A 1 19.07 -52.08 50.84
CA MET A 1 17.77 -51.36 50.80
C MET A 1 17.87 -49.83 50.86
N LYS A 2 19.05 -49.21 51.14
CA LYS A 2 19.21 -47.74 51.20
C LYS A 2 19.62 -47.07 49.87
N SER A 3 20.16 -47.81 48.88
CA SER A 3 20.62 -47.20 47.62
C SER A 3 19.53 -47.06 46.54
N PHE A 4 18.42 -47.80 46.64
CA PHE A 4 17.28 -47.68 45.72
C PHE A 4 16.52 -46.35 45.90
N GLY A 5 16.42 -45.87 47.14
CA GLY A 5 15.79 -44.57 47.43
C GLY A 5 16.62 -43.37 46.94
N VAL A 6 17.95 -43.50 46.92
CA VAL A 6 18.85 -42.47 46.40
C VAL A 6 18.76 -42.41 44.86
N LEU A 7 18.72 -43.58 44.19
CA LEU A 7 18.60 -43.63 42.73
C LEU A 7 17.28 -43.02 42.23
N LEU A 8 16.16 -43.25 42.92
CA LEU A 8 14.85 -42.66 42.57
C LEU A 8 14.82 -41.13 42.74
N LEU A 9 15.56 -40.58 43.72
CA LEU A 9 15.65 -39.13 43.93
C LEU A 9 16.52 -38.43 42.87
N PHE A 10 17.56 -39.09 42.35
CA PHE A 10 18.41 -38.54 41.28
C PHE A 10 17.73 -38.59 39.90
N VAL A 11 16.85 -39.55 39.64
CA VAL A 11 16.08 -39.60 38.39
C VAL A 11 14.97 -38.54 38.39
N ALA A 12 14.40 -38.23 39.56
CA ALA A 12 13.40 -37.18 39.69
C ALA A 12 13.98 -35.76 39.48
N SER A 13 15.23 -35.51 39.87
CA SER A 13 15.87 -34.19 39.71
C SER A 13 16.34 -33.90 38.28
N LEU A 14 16.73 -34.92 37.50
CA LEU A 14 17.07 -34.75 36.08
C LEU A 14 15.85 -34.55 35.18
N ALA A 15 14.65 -34.96 35.62
CA ALA A 15 13.41 -34.72 34.88
C ALA A 15 12.87 -33.29 35.03
N ILE A 16 13.29 -32.54 36.04
CA ILE A 16 12.79 -31.17 36.31
C ILE A 16 13.50 -30.12 35.44
N SER A 17 14.62 -30.45 34.80
CA SER A 17 15.39 -29.51 33.96
C SER A 17 14.90 -29.38 32.51
N LEU A 18 13.85 -30.10 32.09
CA LEU A 18 13.36 -30.08 30.69
C LEU A 18 12.02 -29.38 30.48
N ALA A 19 11.44 -28.74 31.51
CA ALA A 19 10.16 -28.06 31.41
C ALA A 19 10.29 -26.55 31.62
N TRP A 20 11.14 -25.91 30.83
CA TRP A 20 10.93 -24.49 30.49
C TRP A 20 10.56 -24.43 29.02
N VAL A 21 9.42 -25.03 28.66
CA VAL A 21 8.73 -24.64 27.44
C VAL A 21 8.15 -23.27 27.73
N THR A 22 8.94 -22.22 27.49
CA THR A 22 8.36 -20.90 27.28
C THR A 22 7.38 -21.06 26.11
N PRO A 23 6.12 -20.62 26.23
CA PRO A 23 5.31 -20.42 25.05
C PRO A 23 6.10 -19.45 24.19
N GLU A 24 6.72 -19.94 23.13
CA GLU A 24 7.00 -19.08 21.99
C GLU A 24 5.63 -18.57 21.61
N GLU A 25 5.40 -17.27 21.74
CA GLU A 25 4.18 -16.60 21.26
C GLU A 25 4.12 -16.88 19.75
N LYS A 26 3.51 -18.00 19.38
CA LYS A 26 3.58 -18.57 18.04
C LYS A 26 2.65 -17.77 17.15
N CYS A 27 3.21 -16.75 16.52
CA CYS A 27 2.56 -16.10 15.39
C CYS A 27 2.40 -17.07 14.22
N GLY A 28 1.39 -16.83 13.40
CA GLY A 28 1.07 -17.64 12.24
C GLY A 28 2.09 -17.52 11.11
N PRO A 29 1.87 -18.23 9.98
CA PRO A 29 2.68 -18.07 8.79
C PRO A 29 2.75 -16.59 8.35
N HIS A 30 3.96 -16.11 8.12
CA HIS A 30 4.24 -14.73 7.71
C HIS A 30 3.84 -13.64 8.73
N GLU A 31 3.65 -14.02 9.98
CA GLU A 31 3.45 -13.11 11.10
C GLU A 31 4.70 -13.08 12.00
N ALA A 32 4.90 -11.95 12.68
CA ALA A 32 5.90 -11.76 13.71
C ALA A 32 5.29 -11.05 14.91
N TRP A 33 5.85 -11.30 16.11
CA TRP A 33 5.48 -10.54 17.30
C TRP A 33 6.00 -9.10 17.16
N VAL A 34 5.08 -8.14 17.14
CA VAL A 34 5.37 -6.71 16.93
C VAL A 34 4.71 -5.88 18.02
N ASP A 35 5.22 -4.67 18.21
CA ASP A 35 4.76 -3.70 19.20
C ASP A 35 3.37 -3.12 18.89
N CYS A 36 2.96 -3.18 17.63
CA CYS A 36 1.67 -2.65 17.20
C CYS A 36 1.16 -3.32 15.91
N PRO A 37 0.53 -4.51 16.01
CA PRO A 37 0.06 -5.26 14.85
C PRO A 37 -1.07 -4.55 14.09
N HIS A 38 -1.83 -3.67 14.76
CA HIS A 38 -2.87 -2.86 14.11
C HIS A 38 -2.32 -1.89 13.04
N CYS A 39 -1.02 -1.59 13.07
CA CYS A 39 -0.37 -0.77 12.05
C CYS A 39 0.11 -1.55 10.82
N GLU A 40 -0.16 -2.85 10.72
CA GLU A 40 0.24 -3.65 9.57
C GLU A 40 -0.52 -3.22 8.29
N PRO A 41 0.12 -3.33 7.11
CA PRO A 41 -0.55 -3.06 5.85
C PRO A 41 -1.65 -4.10 5.57
N THR A 42 -2.71 -3.70 4.88
CA THR A 42 -3.82 -4.59 4.49
C THR A 42 -3.99 -4.61 2.97
N CYS A 43 -4.77 -5.54 2.42
CA CYS A 43 -5.10 -5.48 1.00
C CYS A 43 -5.86 -4.21 0.59
N GLN A 44 -6.60 -3.57 1.51
CA GLN A 44 -7.33 -2.33 1.28
C GLN A 44 -6.41 -1.11 1.30
N ASP A 45 -5.37 -1.14 2.14
CA ASP A 45 -4.33 -0.12 2.22
C ASP A 45 -2.93 -0.75 2.33
N PRO A 46 -2.34 -1.18 1.20
CA PRO A 46 -1.04 -1.85 1.19
C PRO A 46 0.13 -0.92 1.53
N ASN A 47 -0.10 0.39 1.46
CA ASN A 47 0.92 1.43 1.60
C ASN A 47 0.62 2.37 2.78
N ALA A 48 -0.12 1.91 3.78
CA ALA A 48 -0.52 2.71 4.93
C ALA A 48 0.70 3.43 5.55
N LYS A 49 0.85 4.74 5.26
CA LYS A 49 2.00 5.54 5.75
C LYS A 49 1.76 6.12 7.14
N VAL A 50 0.50 6.17 7.57
CA VAL A 50 0.07 6.84 8.78
C VAL A 50 -0.70 5.85 9.64
N CYS A 51 -0.15 5.55 10.82
CA CYS A 51 -0.81 4.76 11.83
C CYS A 51 -0.77 5.48 13.17
N VAL A 52 -1.91 5.54 13.86
CA VAL A 52 -1.99 6.08 15.23
C VAL A 52 -1.63 4.97 16.20
N ARG A 53 -0.44 5.05 16.81
CA ARG A 53 0.06 4.06 17.79
C ARG A 53 -0.49 4.24 19.21
N PHE A 54 -1.40 5.17 19.42
CA PHE A 54 -1.94 5.46 20.75
C PHE A 54 -2.87 4.32 21.20
N GLY A 55 -2.55 3.69 22.34
CA GLY A 55 -3.32 2.55 22.87
C GLY A 55 -3.09 1.24 22.12
N CYS A 56 -1.96 1.10 21.42
CA CYS A 56 -1.61 -0.15 20.78
C CYS A 56 -1.03 -1.16 21.77
N GLU A 57 -1.32 -2.43 21.55
CA GLU A 57 -0.84 -3.56 22.34
C GLU A 57 0.01 -4.48 21.47
N ASP A 58 1.07 -5.04 22.05
CA ASP A 58 1.93 -6.00 21.37
C ASP A 58 1.14 -7.25 20.94
N GLY A 59 1.49 -7.82 19.80
CA GLY A 59 0.86 -9.04 19.29
C GLY A 59 1.39 -9.48 17.93
N CYS A 60 0.73 -10.45 17.31
CA CYS A 60 1.12 -10.96 16.00
C CYS A 60 0.64 -10.06 14.86
N GLY A 61 1.58 -9.56 14.06
CA GLY A 61 1.34 -8.75 12.87
C GLY A 61 2.08 -9.28 11.65
N CYS A 62 1.61 -8.95 10.45
CA CYS A 62 2.23 -9.38 9.19
C CYS A 62 3.63 -8.79 9.05
N GLN A 63 4.60 -9.66 8.78
CA GLN A 63 5.96 -9.23 8.46
C GLN A 63 6.02 -8.63 7.04
N ALA A 64 6.88 -7.64 6.80
CA ALA A 64 7.12 -7.18 5.43
C ALA A 64 7.73 -8.32 4.58
N PRO A 65 7.33 -8.50 3.30
CA PRO A 65 6.44 -7.65 2.49
C PRO A 65 4.96 -8.11 2.46
N PHE A 66 4.51 -8.87 3.46
CA PHE A 66 3.16 -9.42 3.52
C PHE A 66 2.15 -8.39 4.04
N VAL A 67 0.90 -8.53 3.62
CA VAL A 67 -0.23 -7.68 4.01
C VAL A 67 -1.37 -8.54 4.55
N ARG A 68 -2.15 -8.02 5.50
CA ARG A 68 -3.27 -8.79 6.07
C ARG A 68 -4.47 -8.81 5.12
N HIS A 69 -5.01 -10.01 4.92
CA HIS A 69 -6.23 -10.26 4.18
C HIS A 69 -7.02 -11.41 4.80
N ASN A 70 -8.27 -11.16 5.22
CA ASN A 70 -9.15 -12.18 5.81
C ASN A 70 -8.51 -12.99 6.95
N GLY A 71 -7.63 -12.35 7.73
CA GLY A 71 -6.93 -12.98 8.85
C GLY A 71 -5.61 -13.68 8.48
N GLU A 72 -5.23 -13.71 7.21
CA GLU A 72 -3.97 -14.30 6.74
C GLU A 72 -3.01 -13.22 6.22
N CYS A 73 -1.70 -13.46 6.35
CA CYS A 73 -0.67 -12.61 5.77
C CYS A 73 -0.25 -13.15 4.41
N ILE A 74 -0.65 -12.45 3.35
CA ILE A 74 -0.38 -12.82 1.95
C ILE A 74 0.55 -11.80 1.29
N ILE A 75 1.21 -12.17 0.19
CA ILE A 75 1.96 -11.18 -0.57
C ILE A 75 0.97 -10.21 -1.23
N SER A 76 1.31 -8.93 -1.27
CA SER A 76 0.39 -7.89 -1.78
C SER A 76 -0.17 -8.25 -3.16
N THR A 77 0.64 -8.81 -4.07
CA THR A 77 0.22 -9.24 -5.43
C THR A 77 -0.93 -10.26 -5.48
N GLU A 78 -1.26 -10.93 -4.38
CA GLU A 78 -2.35 -11.91 -4.27
C GLU A 78 -3.67 -11.31 -3.75
N CYS A 79 -3.67 -10.04 -3.36
CA CYS A 79 -4.87 -9.36 -2.89
C CYS A 79 -5.99 -9.32 -3.97
N PRO A 80 -7.23 -9.71 -3.64
CA PRO A 80 -8.31 -9.89 -4.62
C PRO A 80 -8.74 -8.59 -5.33
N ASN A 81 -8.41 -7.42 -4.75
CA ASN A 81 -8.78 -6.11 -5.28
C ASN A 81 -7.60 -5.31 -5.87
N LEU A 82 -6.41 -5.91 -6.04
CA LEU A 82 -5.36 -5.24 -6.82
C LEU A 82 -5.70 -5.11 -8.30
N LYS A 83 -6.75 -5.75 -8.81
CA LYS A 83 -7.23 -5.40 -10.16
C LYS A 83 -7.94 -4.05 -10.22
N GLU A 84 -8.38 -3.50 -9.09
CA GLU A 84 -9.08 -2.23 -9.02
C GLU A 84 -8.23 -1.11 -8.37
N ASN A 85 -7.28 -1.47 -7.49
CA ASN A 85 -6.32 -0.53 -6.88
C ASN A 85 -4.85 -0.77 -7.26
N ALA A 86 -4.55 -1.76 -8.12
CA ALA A 86 -3.25 -1.92 -8.78
C ALA A 86 -3.36 -1.76 -10.31
N LEU A 87 -4.19 -0.82 -10.75
CA LEU A 87 -3.56 0.17 -11.60
C LEU A 87 -2.60 0.96 -10.69
N ALA A 88 -1.39 0.44 -10.49
CA ALA A 88 -0.26 1.33 -10.67
C ALA A 88 -0.62 2.07 -11.97
N PRO A 89 -0.80 3.41 -11.96
CA PRO A 89 -1.21 4.10 -13.17
C PRO A 89 -0.22 3.63 -14.21
N SER A 90 -0.74 2.93 -15.21
CA SER A 90 0.10 2.50 -16.31
C SER A 90 0.74 3.81 -16.78
N HIS A 91 2.03 4.00 -16.54
CA HIS A 91 2.75 5.19 -17.02
C HIS A 91 2.66 5.33 -18.55
N LYS A 92 2.05 4.34 -19.22
CA LYS A 92 1.48 4.50 -20.56
C LYS A 92 0.32 5.49 -20.51
N CYS A 93 0.67 6.74 -20.74
CA CYS A 93 -0.28 7.72 -21.22
C CYS A 93 -0.58 7.52 -22.70
N GLY A 94 -1.66 8.15 -23.18
CA GLY A 94 -2.02 8.20 -24.59
C GLY A 94 -1.03 9.01 -25.42
N ALA A 95 -1.35 9.20 -26.70
CA ALA A 95 -0.56 10.07 -27.55
C ALA A 95 -0.54 11.51 -27.00
N HIS A 96 0.62 12.16 -27.06
CA HIS A 96 0.83 13.54 -26.61
C HIS A 96 0.51 13.78 -25.12
N GLN A 97 0.74 12.76 -24.29
CA GLN A 97 0.58 12.83 -22.86
C GLN A 97 1.85 12.36 -22.14
N THR A 98 2.22 13.06 -21.07
CA THR A 98 3.28 12.67 -20.15
C THR A 98 2.70 12.34 -18.78
N TYR A 99 3.20 11.25 -18.17
CA TYR A 99 2.84 10.91 -16.80
C TYR A 99 3.65 11.75 -15.81
N HIS A 100 2.97 12.39 -14.86
CA HIS A 100 3.58 13.13 -13.76
C HIS A 100 3.29 12.41 -12.44
N GLU A 101 4.35 12.08 -11.70
CA GLU A 101 4.28 11.45 -10.36
C GLU A 101 3.77 12.41 -9.26
N GLY A 102 3.81 13.70 -9.53
CA GLY A 102 3.45 14.76 -8.58
C GLY A 102 2.50 15.75 -9.23
N CYS A 103 2.75 17.04 -9.03
CA CYS A 103 1.97 18.06 -9.71
C CYS A 103 2.33 18.11 -11.19
N GLY A 104 1.37 17.72 -12.03
CA GLY A 104 1.47 17.91 -13.47
C GLY A 104 1.40 19.40 -13.86
N PRO A 105 1.69 19.70 -15.14
CA PRO A 105 1.53 21.03 -15.71
C PRO A 105 0.05 21.43 -15.70
N CYS A 106 -0.21 22.68 -16.08
CA CYS A 106 -1.57 23.17 -16.16
C CYS A 106 -2.45 22.34 -17.09
N PHE A 107 -3.63 21.99 -16.59
CA PHE A 107 -4.60 21.19 -17.32
C PHE A 107 -5.33 22.09 -18.32
N ALA A 108 -4.74 22.26 -19.51
CA ALA A 108 -5.37 22.97 -20.61
C ALA A 108 -6.43 22.09 -21.29
N THR A 109 -7.60 22.65 -21.55
CA THR A 109 -8.72 21.98 -22.25
C THR A 109 -9.14 22.80 -23.46
N CYS A 110 -10.03 22.27 -24.30
CA CYS A 110 -10.58 23.05 -25.40
C CYS A 110 -11.32 24.32 -24.95
N GLU A 111 -11.95 24.31 -23.78
CA GLU A 111 -12.66 25.46 -23.20
C GLU A 111 -11.69 26.47 -22.56
N ALA A 112 -10.51 26.02 -22.16
CA ALA A 112 -9.45 26.84 -21.56
C ALA A 112 -8.07 26.39 -22.08
N PRO A 113 -7.70 26.78 -23.31
CA PRO A 113 -6.51 26.24 -23.98
C PRO A 113 -5.18 26.84 -23.49
N SER A 114 -5.18 27.56 -22.36
CA SER A 114 -3.99 28.18 -21.80
C SER A 114 -3.30 27.26 -20.81
N HIS A 115 -2.02 26.99 -21.04
CA HIS A 115 -1.14 26.28 -20.10
C HIS A 115 -0.51 27.21 -19.04
N ASP A 116 -0.79 28.52 -19.06
CA ASP A 116 -0.08 29.51 -18.24
C ASP A 116 -0.79 29.85 -16.91
N ILE A 117 -2.07 29.51 -16.75
CA ILE A 117 -2.86 29.94 -15.59
C ILE A 117 -3.59 28.76 -14.94
N CYS A 118 -2.99 28.22 -13.88
CA CYS A 118 -3.72 27.42 -12.91
C CYS A 118 -3.80 28.16 -11.59
N SER A 119 -5.00 28.28 -11.03
CA SER A 119 -5.12 28.47 -9.59
C SER A 119 -4.32 27.36 -8.92
N ARG A 120 -3.53 27.70 -7.90
CA ARG A 120 -2.49 26.89 -7.18
C ARG A 120 -2.89 25.50 -6.66
N PHE A 121 -4.02 24.94 -7.09
CA PHE A 121 -4.48 23.60 -6.76
C PHE A 121 -3.90 22.60 -7.75
N CYS A 122 -2.91 21.88 -7.27
CA CYS A 122 -2.33 20.72 -7.94
C CYS A 122 -3.35 19.57 -8.00
N THR A 123 -3.57 19.01 -9.19
CA THR A 123 -4.51 17.90 -9.42
C THR A 123 -3.96 16.53 -8.99
N GLY A 124 -2.72 16.47 -8.50
CA GLY A 124 -2.04 15.23 -8.15
C GLY A 124 -1.45 14.49 -9.36
N PRO A 125 -0.96 13.25 -9.16
CA PRO A 125 -0.34 12.46 -10.22
C PRO A 125 -1.33 12.06 -11.32
N GLY A 126 -0.85 11.92 -12.55
CA GLY A 126 -1.68 11.55 -13.70
C GLY A 126 -1.01 11.80 -15.05
N CYS A 127 -1.74 11.53 -16.12
CA CYS A 127 -1.33 11.86 -17.49
C CYS A 127 -1.81 13.26 -17.86
N PHE A 128 -0.90 14.11 -18.33
CA PHE A 128 -1.17 15.49 -18.71
C PHE A 128 -0.78 15.70 -20.18
N CYS A 129 -1.56 16.50 -20.91
CA CYS A 129 -1.23 16.83 -22.29
C CYS A 129 0.09 17.61 -22.36
N ASP A 130 0.97 17.20 -23.26
CA ASP A 130 2.18 17.95 -23.55
C ASP A 130 1.82 19.28 -24.22
N THR A 131 2.52 20.38 -23.95
CA THR A 131 2.37 21.60 -24.74
C THR A 131 2.74 21.32 -26.21
N PRO A 132 1.96 21.74 -27.22
CA PRO A 132 0.81 22.66 -27.17
C PRO A 132 -0.58 21.99 -27.12
N TYR A 133 -0.66 20.69 -26.86
CA TYR A 133 -1.90 19.92 -26.88
C TYR A 133 -2.80 20.25 -25.68
N VAL A 134 -4.11 20.13 -25.89
CA VAL A 134 -5.16 20.38 -24.90
C VAL A 134 -6.05 19.15 -24.77
N MET A 135 -6.61 18.92 -23.59
CA MET A 135 -7.46 17.78 -23.31
C MET A 135 -8.87 17.98 -23.88
N HIS A 136 -9.37 17.00 -24.62
CA HIS A 136 -10.75 16.92 -25.07
C HIS A 136 -11.18 15.44 -25.16
N ASN A 137 -12.29 15.07 -24.53
CA ASN A 137 -12.80 13.69 -24.52
C ASN A 137 -11.73 12.61 -24.18
N ASN A 138 -10.88 12.88 -23.19
CA ASN A 138 -9.74 12.04 -22.78
C ASN A 138 -8.61 11.87 -23.82
N GLU A 139 -8.61 12.67 -24.88
CA GLU A 139 -7.55 12.74 -25.88
C GLU A 139 -6.83 14.10 -25.84
N CYS A 140 -5.54 14.12 -26.16
CA CYS A 140 -4.78 15.35 -26.30
C CYS A 140 -4.71 15.73 -27.77
N ILE A 141 -5.35 16.84 -28.12
CA ILE A 141 -5.48 17.34 -29.49
C ILE A 141 -4.90 18.74 -29.59
N LEU A 142 -4.63 19.21 -30.81
CA LEU A 142 -4.23 20.60 -31.01
C LEU A 142 -5.43 21.52 -30.74
N PRO A 143 -5.21 22.74 -30.22
CA PRO A 143 -6.29 23.72 -30.03
C PRO A 143 -7.13 23.98 -31.29
N GLU A 144 -6.51 23.92 -32.47
CA GLU A 144 -7.16 24.07 -33.77
C GLU A 144 -8.13 22.92 -34.12
N GLN A 145 -8.02 21.79 -33.42
CA GLN A 145 -8.89 20.61 -33.59
C GLN A 145 -10.03 20.59 -32.56
N CYS A 146 -10.07 21.55 -31.65
CA CYS A 146 -11.17 21.69 -30.72
C CYS A 146 -12.48 21.93 -31.47
N PRO A 147 -13.60 21.36 -31.01
CA PRO A 147 -14.90 21.70 -31.58
C PRO A 147 -15.12 23.20 -31.41
N ASP A 148 -15.62 23.85 -32.46
CA ASP A 148 -16.03 25.26 -32.36
C ASP A 148 -17.07 25.37 -31.24
N VAL A 149 -16.63 25.92 -30.10
CA VAL A 149 -17.55 26.40 -29.07
C VAL A 149 -18.19 27.62 -29.70
N GLY A 150 -19.32 27.40 -30.37
CA GLY A 150 -20.05 28.40 -31.13
C GLY A 150 -20.00 29.75 -30.41
N GLY A 151 -19.33 30.71 -31.06
CA GLY A 151 -18.92 31.96 -30.45
C GLY A 151 -20.05 32.68 -29.73
N ILE A 152 -19.72 33.26 -28.58
CA ILE A 152 -20.49 34.35 -28.03
C ILE A 152 -19.56 35.56 -28.03
N VAL A 153 -19.86 36.43 -29.00
CA VAL A 153 -19.42 37.83 -29.10
C VAL A 153 -19.80 38.61 -27.85
#